data_AF-A0A1V2YBD9-F1
#
_entry.id   AF-A0A1V2YBD9-F1
#
_cell.length_a   1.000
_cell.length_b   1.000
_cell.length_c   1.000
_cell.angle_alpha   90.00
_cell.angle_beta   90.00
_cell.angle_gamma   90.00
#
_symmetry.space_group_name_H-M   'P 1'
#
loop_
_entity.id
_entity.type
_entity.pdbx_description
1 polymer ?
#
loop_
_entity_poly.entity_id
_entity_poly.type
_entity_poly.pdbx_seq_one_letter_code
_entity_poly.pdbx_strand_id
1 'polypeptide(L)'
;MYPSDYEAKKTIIEVGKRMYDKGFVAANDGNISCKVGPSALWTTPTGVSKGFMTPDILVKMDLDGKILLGKHKPSSEVKMHIRVYQENPDILAVTHAHPPVATSFAIAGINLDRAILPEAVVNLGSVPIAHYATPGSTEVPNSIAPYCKEYNAVLLANHGALTWGKDLIEAYYRLESLEYYATVLMYTGKIIGQANELSCSQIDELVEIRQKLGITAGGIPPCNIEATNLKDVVTSENIQKDMIQQITDKVTKQILDILQGDALCK
;
A
#
# COMPACT_ATOMS: atom_id res chain seq x y z
N MET A 1 -18.89 15.01 2.49
CA MET A 1 -19.02 16.43 2.90
C MET A 1 -17.63 17.04 2.86
N TYR A 2 -17.47 18.25 2.32
CA TYR A 2 -16.16 18.91 2.27
C TYR A 2 -15.77 19.46 3.64
N PRO A 3 -14.50 19.34 4.07
CA PRO A 3 -14.02 20.00 5.29
C PRO A 3 -13.99 21.53 5.11
N SER A 4 -14.08 22.26 6.22
CA SER A 4 -13.83 23.70 6.20
C SER A 4 -12.36 24.01 5.85
N ASP A 5 -12.10 25.24 5.42
CA ASP A 5 -10.72 25.71 5.16
C ASP A 5 -9.81 25.54 6.39
N TYR A 6 -10.34 25.79 7.58
CA TYR A 6 -9.58 25.62 8.83
C TYR A 6 -9.21 24.15 9.09
N GLU A 7 -10.19 23.24 8.98
CA GLU A 7 -9.97 21.80 9.18
C GLU A 7 -9.00 21.22 8.15
N ALA A 8 -9.20 21.54 6.86
CA ALA A 8 -8.32 21.06 5.80
C ALA A 8 -6.86 21.48 6.03
N LYS A 9 -6.64 22.77 6.34
CA LYS A 9 -5.29 23.29 6.61
C LYS A 9 -4.65 22.66 7.83
N LYS A 10 -5.41 22.52 8.93
CA LYS A 10 -4.94 21.88 10.16
C LYS A 10 -4.52 20.43 9.89
N THR A 11 -5.35 19.67 9.19
CA THR A 11 -5.08 18.26 8.91
C THR A 11 -3.95 18.07 7.89
N ILE A 12 -3.81 18.95 6.88
CA ILE A 12 -2.66 18.93 5.96
C ILE A 12 -1.33 19.08 6.73
N ILE A 13 -1.27 19.99 7.71
CA ILE A 13 -0.07 20.21 8.51
C ILE A 13 0.21 19.01 9.41
N GLU A 14 -0.83 18.45 10.04
CA GLU A 14 -0.69 17.25 10.86
C GLU A 14 -0.17 16.06 10.03
N VAL A 15 -0.77 15.80 8.87
CA VAL A 15 -0.33 14.73 7.95
C VAL A 15 1.10 14.98 7.49
N GLY A 16 1.45 16.22 7.14
CA GLY A 16 2.82 16.59 6.76
C GLY A 16 3.84 16.32 7.86
N LYS A 17 3.47 16.60 9.12
CA LYS A 17 4.29 16.26 10.29
C LYS A 17 4.46 14.74 10.45
N ARG A 18 3.38 13.97 10.34
CA ARG A 18 3.45 12.50 10.46
C ARG A 18 4.31 11.88 9.35
N MET A 19 4.15 12.34 8.11
CA MET A 19 4.97 11.91 6.97
C MET A 19 6.47 12.18 7.21
N TYR A 20 6.80 13.36 7.76
CA TYR A 20 8.17 13.71 8.11
C TYR A 20 8.71 12.85 9.26
N ASP A 21 7.95 12.71 10.36
CA ASP A 21 8.36 11.95 11.54
C ASP A 21 8.57 10.45 11.23
N LYS A 22 7.86 9.91 10.23
CA LYS A 22 8.03 8.54 9.72
C LYS A 22 9.15 8.38 8.68
N GLY A 23 9.77 9.47 8.23
CA GLY A 23 10.79 9.45 7.19
C GLY A 23 10.24 9.11 5.79
N PHE A 24 8.96 9.38 5.52
CA PHE A 24 8.37 9.16 4.19
C PHE A 24 8.71 10.27 3.19
N VAL A 25 9.26 11.38 3.70
CA VAL A 25 9.68 12.54 2.91
C VAL A 25 11.11 12.91 3.29
N ALA A 26 11.92 13.25 2.30
CA ALA A 26 13.28 13.73 2.46
C ALA A 26 13.38 15.21 2.06
N ALA A 27 13.99 16.02 2.93
CA ALA A 27 14.12 17.47 2.76
C ALA A 27 12.76 18.16 2.51
N ASN A 28 12.46 18.53 1.26
CA ASN A 28 11.29 19.30 0.84
C ASN A 28 10.39 18.58 -0.18
N ASP A 29 10.62 17.29 -0.41
CA ASP A 29 9.79 16.46 -1.28
C ASP A 29 8.40 16.16 -0.70
N GLY A 30 7.62 15.35 -1.44
CA GLY A 30 6.25 15.02 -1.12
C GLY A 30 5.29 16.21 -1.27
N ASN A 31 3.98 15.92 -1.22
CA ASN A 31 2.94 16.94 -1.21
C ASN A 31 1.58 16.36 -0.81
N ILE A 32 0.72 17.24 -0.31
CA ILE A 32 -0.59 16.87 0.25
C ILE A 32 -1.60 17.87 -0.30
N SER A 33 -2.78 17.39 -0.70
CA SER A 33 -3.90 18.26 -1.03
C SER A 33 -5.24 17.74 -0.52
N CYS A 34 -6.19 18.67 -0.36
CA CYS A 34 -7.56 18.37 0.03
C CYS A 34 -8.58 19.30 -0.65
N LYS A 35 -9.62 18.74 -1.28
CA LYS A 35 -10.78 19.47 -1.76
C LYS A 35 -11.57 20.04 -0.58
N VAL A 36 -11.88 21.32 -0.67
CA VAL A 36 -12.72 22.07 0.29
C VAL A 36 -14.01 22.60 -0.36
N GLY A 37 -14.32 22.08 -1.55
CA GLY A 37 -15.50 22.39 -2.32
C GLY A 37 -15.49 21.65 -3.67
N PRO A 38 -16.53 21.82 -4.49
CA PRO A 38 -16.64 21.16 -5.78
C PRO A 38 -15.52 21.54 -6.75
N SER A 39 -14.99 22.77 -6.64
CA SER A 39 -14.01 23.34 -7.56
C SER A 39 -12.77 23.91 -6.88
N ALA A 40 -12.56 23.67 -5.58
CA ALA A 40 -11.47 24.28 -4.83
C ALA A 40 -10.76 23.28 -3.91
N LEU A 41 -9.44 23.42 -3.78
CA LEU A 41 -8.58 22.61 -2.93
C LEU A 41 -7.53 23.46 -2.21
N TRP A 42 -7.06 22.97 -1.05
CA TRP A 42 -5.80 23.39 -0.43
C TRP A 42 -4.69 22.42 -0.78
N THR A 43 -3.48 22.93 -0.97
CA THR A 43 -2.27 22.14 -1.22
C THR A 43 -1.06 22.72 -0.51
N THR A 44 -0.05 21.87 -0.30
CA THR A 44 1.25 22.25 0.24
C THR A 44 2.07 23.09 -0.75
N PRO A 45 2.87 24.06 -0.28
CA PRO A 45 3.76 24.83 -1.15
C PRO A 45 4.97 24.02 -1.60
N THR A 46 5.61 24.45 -2.69
CA THR A 46 6.91 23.93 -3.12
C THR A 46 8.04 24.41 -2.21
N GLY A 47 9.12 23.63 -2.11
CA GLY A 47 10.36 24.05 -1.45
C GLY A 47 10.34 24.02 0.07
N VAL A 48 9.26 23.53 0.70
CA VAL A 48 9.11 23.49 2.16
C VAL A 48 9.06 22.05 2.66
N SER A 49 9.79 21.77 3.74
CA SER A 49 9.73 20.49 4.43
C SER A 49 8.36 20.28 5.10
N LYS A 50 7.76 19.11 4.89
CA LYS A 50 6.37 18.85 5.34
C LYS A 50 6.24 18.81 6.86
N GLY A 51 7.33 18.55 7.58
CA GLY A 51 7.36 18.60 9.04
C GLY A 51 7.34 20.01 9.65
N PHE A 52 7.60 21.05 8.86
CA PHE A 52 7.78 22.43 9.35
C PHE A 52 6.79 23.42 8.72
N MET A 53 5.69 22.93 8.16
CA MET A 53 4.68 23.78 7.54
C MET A 53 3.86 24.55 8.57
N THR A 54 3.46 25.77 8.22
CA THR A 54 2.51 26.59 8.98
C THR A 54 1.22 26.81 8.18
N PRO A 55 0.10 27.18 8.82
CA PRO A 55 -1.15 27.39 8.08
C PRO A 55 -1.09 28.48 7.01
N ASP A 56 -0.31 29.54 7.21
CA ASP A 56 -0.22 30.69 6.30
C ASP A 56 0.51 30.41 4.99
N ILE A 57 1.32 29.35 4.92
CA ILE A 57 2.09 28.99 3.72
C ILE A 57 1.36 28.06 2.75
N LEU A 58 0.22 27.49 3.16
CA LEU A 58 -0.60 26.64 2.28
C LEU A 58 -1.23 27.49 1.17
N VAL A 59 -1.51 26.84 0.04
CA VAL A 59 -2.04 27.50 -1.17
C VAL A 59 -3.42 26.94 -1.49
N LYS A 60 -4.40 27.83 -1.71
CA LYS A 60 -5.73 27.44 -2.21
C LYS A 60 -5.76 27.65 -3.71
N MET A 61 -6.28 26.67 -4.44
CA MET A 61 -6.39 26.73 -5.89
C MET A 61 -7.67 26.05 -6.37
N ASP A 62 -8.04 26.31 -7.62
CA ASP A 62 -9.07 25.55 -8.31
C ASP A 62 -8.50 24.27 -8.96
N LEU A 63 -9.40 23.48 -9.55
CA LEU A 63 -9.06 22.24 -10.26
C LEU A 63 -8.45 22.48 -11.65
N ASP A 64 -8.32 23.74 -12.09
CA ASP A 64 -7.64 24.11 -13.35
C ASP A 64 -6.19 24.57 -13.11
N GLY A 65 -5.77 24.66 -11.85
CA GLY A 65 -4.41 25.07 -11.50
C GLY A 65 -4.28 26.53 -11.06
N LYS A 66 -5.36 27.32 -11.06
CA LYS A 66 -5.32 28.75 -10.74
C LYS A 66 -5.31 28.95 -9.24
N ILE A 67 -4.39 29.78 -8.76
CA ILE A 67 -4.31 30.17 -7.36
C ILE A 67 -5.50 31.06 -7.01
N LEU A 68 -6.26 30.67 -5.99
CA LEU A 68 -7.38 31.43 -5.44
C LEU A 68 -6.97 32.23 -4.20
N LEU A 69 -6.15 31.65 -3.32
CA LEU A 69 -5.62 32.30 -2.11
C LEU A 69 -4.20 31.78 -1.78
N GLY A 70 -3.39 32.63 -1.16
CA GLY A 70 -2.01 32.33 -0.76
C GLY A 70 -0.97 33.12 -1.55
N LYS A 71 0.22 33.29 -0.98
CA LYS A 71 1.35 34.03 -1.60
C LYS A 71 2.49 33.12 -2.06
N HIS A 72 2.48 31.86 -1.65
CA HIS A 72 3.50 30.87 -2.00
C HIS A 72 3.16 30.18 -3.31
N LYS A 73 4.19 29.61 -3.95
CA LYS A 73 3.99 28.74 -5.11
C LYS A 73 3.52 27.36 -4.64
N PRO A 74 2.49 26.76 -5.26
CA PRO A 74 2.07 25.39 -4.94
C PRO A 74 3.17 24.39 -5.29
N SER A 75 3.06 23.16 -4.81
CA SER A 75 3.94 22.06 -5.24
C SER A 75 4.01 21.98 -6.77
N SER A 76 5.21 21.70 -7.30
CA SER A 76 5.43 21.46 -8.73
C SER A 76 4.63 20.28 -9.28
N GLU A 77 4.18 19.39 -8.40
CA GLU A 77 3.51 18.14 -8.77
C GLU A 77 2.00 18.13 -8.47
N VAL A 78 1.43 19.26 -8.06
CA VAL A 78 -0.02 19.34 -7.79
C VAL A 78 -0.90 18.96 -8.99
N LYS A 79 -0.36 19.00 -10.21
CA LYS A 79 -1.03 18.53 -11.42
C LYS A 79 -1.47 17.06 -11.32
N MET A 80 -0.68 16.19 -10.68
CA MET A 80 -1.07 14.79 -10.52
C MET A 80 -2.21 14.65 -9.50
N HIS A 81 -2.25 15.48 -8.45
CA HIS A 81 -3.36 15.53 -7.49
C HIS A 81 -4.65 15.99 -8.19
N ILE A 82 -4.57 17.04 -9.01
CA ILE A 82 -5.68 17.53 -9.83
C ILE A 82 -6.22 16.41 -10.73
N ARG A 83 -5.34 15.65 -11.39
CA ARG A 83 -5.77 14.52 -12.21
C ARG A 83 -6.54 13.48 -11.41
N VAL A 84 -6.07 13.11 -10.22
CA VAL A 84 -6.81 12.18 -9.34
C VAL A 84 -8.22 12.69 -9.08
N TYR A 85 -8.40 13.97 -8.75
CA TYR A 85 -9.71 14.56 -8.51
C TYR A 85 -10.62 14.61 -9.75
N GLN A 86 -10.04 14.75 -10.94
CA GLN A 86 -10.78 14.76 -12.21
C GLN A 86 -11.24 13.36 -12.60
N GLU A 87 -10.38 12.36 -12.43
CA GLU A 87 -10.71 10.97 -12.74
C GLU A 87 -11.64 10.35 -11.69
N ASN A 88 -11.52 10.77 -10.44
CA ASN A 88 -12.31 10.24 -9.33
C ASN A 88 -12.91 11.39 -8.48
N PRO A 89 -14.11 11.90 -8.85
CA PRO A 89 -14.74 13.04 -8.19
C PRO A 89 -15.09 12.82 -6.70
N ASP A 90 -15.24 11.56 -6.27
CA ASP A 90 -15.61 11.16 -4.91
C ASP A 90 -14.45 11.31 -3.92
N ILE A 91 -13.22 11.38 -4.43
CA ILE A 91 -12.01 11.56 -3.63
C ILE A 91 -11.86 13.02 -3.21
N LEU A 92 -11.53 13.22 -1.94
CA LEU A 92 -11.33 14.55 -1.37
C LEU A 92 -9.88 14.84 -1.00
N ALA A 93 -9.01 13.84 -0.88
CA ALA A 93 -7.63 14.06 -0.49
C ALA A 93 -6.64 13.17 -1.25
N VAL A 94 -5.42 13.69 -1.42
CA VAL A 94 -4.32 13.01 -2.10
C VAL A 94 -3.04 13.30 -1.34
N THR A 95 -2.22 12.26 -1.16
CA THR A 95 -0.89 12.33 -0.52
C THR A 95 0.15 11.69 -1.44
N HIS A 96 1.25 12.39 -1.63
CA HIS A 96 2.41 11.92 -2.36
C HIS A 96 3.66 12.00 -1.48
N ALA A 97 4.47 10.94 -1.51
CA ALA A 97 5.70 10.83 -0.73
C ALA A 97 6.65 9.80 -1.34
N HIS A 98 7.83 9.68 -0.74
CA HIS A 98 8.90 8.76 -1.13
C HIS A 98 9.28 7.81 0.02
N PRO A 99 8.33 7.00 0.54
CA PRO A 99 8.63 6.10 1.64
C PRO A 99 9.63 5.03 1.19
N PRO A 100 10.69 4.71 1.98
CA PRO A 100 11.88 4.05 1.46
C PRO A 100 11.64 2.69 0.81
N VAL A 101 10.84 1.81 1.44
CA VAL A 101 10.68 0.46 0.91
C VAL A 101 9.77 0.47 -0.30
N ALA A 102 8.63 1.16 -0.27
CA ALA A 102 7.75 1.22 -1.42
C ALA A 102 8.39 1.95 -2.61
N THR A 103 9.22 2.96 -2.35
CA THR A 103 10.04 3.62 -3.39
C THR A 103 11.06 2.64 -3.96
N SER A 104 11.64 1.75 -3.14
CA SER A 104 12.54 0.69 -3.63
C SER A 104 11.82 -0.29 -4.58
N PHE A 105 10.57 -0.66 -4.27
CA PHE A 105 9.72 -1.46 -5.18
C PHE A 105 9.42 -0.70 -6.48
N ALA A 106 9.11 0.60 -6.40
CA ALA A 106 8.86 1.44 -7.56
C ALA A 106 10.10 1.58 -8.46
N ILE A 107 11.30 1.67 -7.88
CA ILE A 107 12.58 1.66 -8.62
C ILE A 107 12.81 0.28 -9.26
N ALA A 108 12.52 -0.79 -8.54
CA ALA A 108 12.70 -2.16 -9.03
C ALA A 108 11.70 -2.58 -10.11
N GLY A 109 10.63 -1.81 -10.35
CA GLY A 109 9.57 -2.19 -11.27
C GLY A 109 8.72 -3.36 -10.77
N ILE A 110 8.57 -3.51 -9.45
CA ILE A 110 7.80 -4.58 -8.81
C ILE A 110 6.56 -3.99 -8.12
N ASN A 111 5.37 -4.32 -8.61
CA ASN A 111 4.10 -3.89 -8.02
C ASN A 111 3.85 -4.53 -6.63
N LEU A 112 2.86 -4.03 -5.89
CA LEU A 112 2.46 -4.59 -4.60
C LEU A 112 1.06 -5.22 -4.73
N ASP A 113 1.01 -6.48 -5.16
CA ASP A 113 -0.25 -7.18 -5.44
C ASP A 113 -0.34 -8.58 -4.81
N ARG A 114 0.65 -9.02 -4.04
CA ARG A 114 0.62 -10.35 -3.41
C ARG A 114 -0.28 -10.35 -2.17
N ALA A 115 -1.31 -11.18 -2.16
CA ALA A 115 -2.27 -11.25 -1.05
C ALA A 115 -1.68 -11.97 0.19
N ILE A 116 -0.76 -11.32 0.91
CA ILE A 116 -0.08 -11.88 2.09
C ILE A 116 -0.51 -11.24 3.41
N LEU A 117 -1.28 -10.16 3.36
CA LEU A 117 -1.66 -9.38 4.53
C LEU A 117 -3.12 -8.91 4.40
N PRO A 118 -4.05 -9.37 5.25
CA PRO A 118 -5.47 -9.00 5.18
C PRO A 118 -5.72 -7.49 5.15
N GLU A 119 -5.00 -6.74 5.99
CA GLU A 119 -5.13 -5.28 6.08
C GLU A 119 -4.73 -4.58 4.79
N ALA A 120 -3.74 -5.11 4.06
CA ALA A 120 -3.35 -4.59 2.76
C ALA A 120 -4.44 -4.86 1.71
N VAL A 121 -5.01 -6.08 1.68
CA VAL A 121 -6.13 -6.42 0.76
C VAL A 121 -7.33 -5.51 0.98
N VAL A 122 -7.67 -5.23 2.24
CA VAL A 122 -8.81 -4.38 2.61
C VAL A 122 -8.53 -2.90 2.31
N ASN A 123 -7.41 -2.34 2.76
CA ASN A 123 -7.17 -0.89 2.66
C ASN A 123 -6.63 -0.45 1.30
N LEU A 124 -5.84 -1.29 0.63
CA LEU A 124 -5.15 -0.97 -0.62
C LEU A 124 -5.68 -1.81 -1.77
N GLY A 125 -5.86 -3.12 -1.54
CA GLY A 125 -5.99 -4.13 -2.56
C GLY A 125 -4.67 -4.29 -3.32
N SER A 126 -4.70 -4.21 -4.65
CA SER A 126 -3.51 -4.23 -5.50
C SER A 126 -2.96 -2.82 -5.67
N VAL A 127 -1.64 -2.65 -5.69
CA VAL A 127 -0.97 -1.38 -5.96
C VAL A 127 -0.13 -1.49 -7.23
N PRO A 128 -0.59 -0.93 -8.36
CA PRO A 128 0.14 -0.96 -9.62
C PRO A 128 1.32 0.02 -9.63
N ILE A 129 2.18 -0.09 -10.64
CA ILE A 129 3.21 0.90 -10.94
C ILE A 129 2.84 1.62 -12.23
N ALA A 130 2.68 2.95 -12.16
CA ALA A 130 2.59 3.80 -13.35
C ALA A 130 3.96 3.91 -14.02
N HIS A 131 3.97 3.90 -15.35
CA HIS A 131 5.20 4.03 -16.14
C HIS A 131 5.92 5.35 -15.84
N TYR A 132 7.24 5.35 -16.03
CA TYR A 132 8.06 6.53 -15.76
C TYR A 132 7.62 7.73 -16.61
N ALA A 133 7.53 8.88 -15.95
CA ALA A 133 7.37 10.18 -16.56
C ALA A 133 8.19 11.18 -15.75
N THR A 134 8.73 12.21 -16.41
CA THR A 134 9.56 13.22 -15.76
C THR A 134 8.73 13.98 -14.69
N PRO A 135 9.16 14.05 -13.42
CA PRO A 135 8.48 14.81 -12.37
C PRO A 135 8.17 16.26 -12.78
N GLY A 136 6.99 16.75 -12.41
CA GLY A 136 6.49 18.11 -12.77
C GLY A 136 6.02 18.28 -14.23
N SER A 137 6.19 17.28 -15.10
CA SER A 137 5.66 17.28 -16.46
C SER A 137 4.16 17.01 -16.51
N THR A 138 3.55 17.14 -17.69
CA THR A 138 2.16 16.73 -17.95
C THR A 138 1.99 15.21 -18.07
N GLU A 139 3.08 14.48 -18.30
CA GLU A 139 3.04 13.03 -18.51
C GLU A 139 2.81 12.25 -17.22
N VAL A 140 3.24 12.77 -16.07
CA VAL A 140 2.96 12.13 -14.76
C VAL A 140 1.44 12.03 -14.52
N PRO A 141 0.64 13.11 -14.63
CA PRO A 141 -0.82 13.01 -14.65
C PRO A 141 -1.37 11.96 -15.62
N ASN A 142 -0.88 11.91 -16.86
CA ASN A 142 -1.38 10.96 -17.85
C ASN A 142 -1.08 9.51 -17.46
N SER A 143 0.10 9.27 -16.88
CA SER A 143 0.54 7.93 -16.45
C SER A 143 -0.32 7.33 -15.34
N ILE A 144 -0.90 8.17 -14.46
CA ILE A 144 -1.70 7.70 -13.32
C ILE A 144 -3.20 7.61 -13.62
N ALA A 145 -3.68 8.29 -14.66
CA ALA A 145 -5.11 8.43 -14.96
C ALA A 145 -5.86 7.08 -15.05
N PRO A 146 -5.33 6.01 -15.67
CA PRO A 146 -6.01 4.72 -15.76
C PRO A 146 -6.31 4.08 -14.39
N TYR A 147 -5.57 4.44 -13.33
CA TYR A 147 -5.67 3.78 -12.03
C TYR A 147 -6.59 4.51 -11.05
N CYS A 148 -6.91 5.78 -11.29
CA CYS A 148 -7.52 6.67 -10.29
C CYS A 148 -8.94 6.25 -9.87
N LYS A 149 -9.67 5.51 -10.70
CA LYS A 149 -11.04 5.05 -10.41
C LYS A 149 -11.10 3.72 -9.67
N GLU A 150 -10.19 2.81 -9.99
CA GLU A 150 -10.27 1.40 -9.54
C GLU A 150 -9.32 1.08 -8.40
N TYR A 151 -8.28 1.87 -8.20
CA TYR A 151 -7.23 1.63 -7.21
C TYR A 151 -7.30 2.67 -6.08
N ASN A 152 -6.59 2.42 -4.99
CA ASN A 152 -6.48 3.34 -3.84
C ASN A 152 -5.11 4.02 -3.74
N ALA A 153 -4.14 3.49 -4.48
CA ALA A 153 -2.75 3.91 -4.48
C ALA A 153 -2.09 3.49 -5.79
N VAL A 154 -1.01 4.17 -6.16
CA VAL A 154 -0.14 3.82 -7.29
C VAL A 154 1.31 4.12 -6.92
N LEU A 155 2.21 3.23 -7.30
CA LEU A 155 3.64 3.51 -7.30
C LEU A 155 4.02 4.23 -8.60
N LEU A 156 4.99 5.13 -8.53
CA LEU A 156 5.50 5.88 -9.67
C LEU A 156 6.91 5.36 -9.97
N ALA A 157 7.12 4.76 -11.14
CA ALA A 157 8.38 4.11 -11.48
C ALA A 157 9.58 5.04 -11.27
N ASN A 158 10.58 4.59 -10.51
CA ASN A 158 11.78 5.37 -10.13
C ASN A 158 11.50 6.70 -9.41
N HIS A 159 10.36 6.84 -8.73
CA HIS A 159 9.97 8.09 -8.10
C HIS A 159 9.44 7.91 -6.67
N GLY A 160 8.26 7.31 -6.49
CA GLY A 160 7.63 7.25 -5.17
C GLY A 160 6.23 6.66 -5.17
N ALA A 161 5.39 7.11 -4.25
CA ALA A 161 4.01 6.65 -4.10
C ALA A 161 3.01 7.80 -4.12
N LEU A 162 1.82 7.52 -4.65
CA LEU A 162 0.68 8.42 -4.64
C LEU A 162 -0.54 7.66 -4.11
N THR A 163 -1.19 8.20 -3.09
CA THR A 163 -2.41 7.62 -2.50
C THR A 163 -3.50 8.66 -2.40
N TRP A 164 -4.74 8.21 -2.37
CA TRP A 164 -5.91 9.09 -2.28
C TRP A 164 -6.98 8.53 -1.37
N GLY A 165 -7.92 9.36 -0.91
CA GLY A 165 -8.99 8.94 -0.01
C GLY A 165 -10.16 9.92 0.04
N LYS A 166 -11.26 9.51 0.68
CA LYS A 166 -12.45 10.34 0.91
C LYS A 166 -12.22 11.46 1.91
N ASP A 167 -11.10 11.39 2.63
CA ASP A 167 -10.57 12.44 3.50
C ASP A 167 -9.04 12.33 3.62
N LEU A 168 -8.42 13.35 4.22
CA LEU A 168 -6.96 13.43 4.40
C LEU A 168 -6.38 12.30 5.23
N ILE A 169 -7.12 11.80 6.22
CA ILE A 169 -6.65 10.75 7.11
C ILE A 169 -6.64 9.42 6.36
N GLU A 170 -7.67 9.13 5.57
CA GLU A 170 -7.71 7.94 4.73
C GLU A 170 -6.59 7.94 3.68
N ALA A 171 -6.35 9.07 2.99
CA ALA A 171 -5.26 9.18 2.02
C ALA A 171 -3.88 8.90 2.68
N TYR A 172 -3.64 9.48 3.86
CA TYR A 172 -2.43 9.26 4.64
C TYR A 172 -2.31 7.82 5.18
N TYR A 173 -3.40 7.23 5.71
CA TYR A 173 -3.39 5.85 6.20
C TYR A 173 -3.12 4.85 5.10
N ARG A 174 -3.57 5.13 3.87
CA ARG A 174 -3.19 4.33 2.69
C ARG A 174 -1.69 4.46 2.39
N LEU A 175 -1.11 5.64 2.50
CA LEU A 175 0.34 5.82 2.34
C LEU A 175 1.14 5.07 3.41
N GLU A 176 0.72 5.15 4.67
CA GLU A 176 1.36 4.43 5.78
C GLU A 176 1.21 2.91 5.63
N SER A 177 0.02 2.44 5.26
CA SER A 177 -0.25 1.02 4.99
C SER A 177 0.57 0.51 3.80
N LEU A 178 0.76 1.34 2.76
CA LEU A 178 1.51 0.99 1.56
C LEU A 178 2.99 0.78 1.88
N GLU A 179 3.61 1.64 2.70
CA GLU A 179 4.99 1.43 3.14
C GLU A 179 5.13 0.21 4.05
N TYR A 180 4.19 0.02 4.98
CA TYR A 180 4.18 -1.16 5.84
C TYR A 180 4.05 -2.45 5.03
N TYR A 181 3.14 -2.47 4.06
CA TYR A 181 2.92 -3.62 3.19
C TYR A 181 4.14 -3.90 2.31
N ALA A 182 4.76 -2.88 1.71
CA ALA A 182 6.02 -3.01 0.97
C ALA A 182 7.14 -3.58 1.87
N THR A 183 7.22 -3.13 3.13
CA THR A 183 8.17 -3.64 4.11
C THR A 183 7.97 -5.13 4.39
N VAL A 184 6.73 -5.55 4.63
CA VAL A 184 6.38 -6.97 4.86
C VAL A 184 6.67 -7.81 3.61
N LEU A 185 6.37 -7.31 2.41
CA LEU A 185 6.71 -7.97 1.15
C LEU A 185 8.22 -8.11 0.95
N MET A 186 9.00 -7.10 1.29
CA MET A 186 10.46 -7.17 1.23
C MET A 186 10.98 -8.24 2.19
N TYR A 187 10.52 -8.23 3.45
CA TYR A 187 10.95 -9.22 4.43
C TYR A 187 10.59 -10.63 4.01
N THR A 188 9.31 -10.87 3.70
CA THR A 188 8.83 -12.21 3.34
C THR A 188 9.41 -12.69 2.00
N GLY A 189 9.49 -11.82 0.99
CA GLY A 189 9.90 -12.22 -0.36
C GLY A 189 11.40 -12.21 -0.62
N LYS A 190 12.18 -11.37 0.07
CA LYS A 190 13.61 -11.15 -0.25
C LYS A 190 14.57 -11.47 0.89
N ILE A 191 14.11 -11.44 2.14
CA ILE A 191 14.96 -11.73 3.31
C ILE A 191 14.67 -13.12 3.85
N ILE A 192 13.40 -13.42 4.17
CA ILE A 192 12.93 -14.74 4.59
C ILE A 192 12.85 -15.68 3.37
N GLY A 193 12.40 -15.17 2.22
CA GLY A 193 12.25 -15.95 0.99
C GLY A 193 11.02 -16.86 0.96
N GLN A 194 10.08 -16.68 1.89
CA GLN A 194 8.85 -17.47 2.00
C GLN A 194 7.68 -16.59 2.48
N ALA A 195 6.49 -16.83 1.90
CA ALA A 195 5.22 -16.26 2.34
C ALA A 195 4.08 -17.24 2.03
N ASN A 196 3.11 -17.33 2.92
CA ASN A 196 1.84 -18.01 2.66
C ASN A 196 0.85 -16.98 2.10
N GLU A 197 0.48 -17.12 0.84
CA GLU A 197 -0.52 -16.25 0.22
C GLU A 197 -1.93 -16.72 0.53
N LEU A 198 -2.84 -15.76 0.67
CA LEU A 198 -4.26 -15.98 0.87
C LEU A 198 -4.86 -16.64 -0.37
N SER A 199 -5.80 -17.56 -0.13
CA SER A 199 -6.56 -18.18 -1.19
C SER A 199 -7.60 -17.23 -1.78
N CYS A 200 -8.15 -17.56 -2.95
CA CYS A 200 -9.22 -16.79 -3.57
C CYS A 200 -10.43 -16.63 -2.62
N SER A 201 -10.84 -17.70 -1.92
CA SER A 201 -11.94 -17.64 -0.93
C SER A 201 -11.65 -16.66 0.21
N GLN A 202 -10.42 -16.64 0.72
CA GLN A 202 -10.02 -15.71 1.78
C GLN A 202 -9.99 -14.26 1.27
N ILE A 203 -9.56 -14.05 0.03
CA ILE A 203 -9.57 -12.72 -0.59
C ILE A 203 -11.01 -12.24 -0.81
N ASP A 204 -11.91 -13.10 -1.26
CA ASP A 204 -13.32 -12.76 -1.46
C ASP A 204 -13.97 -12.29 -0.14
N GLU A 205 -13.75 -13.02 0.96
CA GLU A 205 -14.20 -12.62 2.30
C GLU A 205 -13.67 -11.24 2.71
N LEU A 206 -12.40 -10.95 2.42
CA LEU A 206 -11.80 -9.65 2.70
C LEU A 206 -12.35 -8.53 1.81
N VAL A 207 -12.66 -8.83 0.55
CA VAL A 207 -13.32 -7.89 -0.37
C VAL A 207 -14.72 -7.55 0.13
N GLU A 208 -15.47 -8.52 0.67
CA GLU A 208 -16.76 -8.24 1.31
C GLU A 208 -16.62 -7.34 2.55
N ILE A 209 -15.60 -7.60 3.40
CA ILE A 209 -15.31 -6.75 4.56
C ILE A 209 -14.97 -5.33 4.10
N ARG A 210 -14.14 -5.19 3.06
CA ARG A 210 -13.77 -3.91 2.46
C ARG A 210 -15.01 -3.12 2.01
N GLN A 211 -15.97 -3.78 1.37
CA GLN A 211 -17.23 -3.16 0.96
C GLN A 211 -18.07 -2.72 2.17
N LYS A 212 -18.16 -3.53 3.23
CA LYS A 212 -18.87 -3.18 4.48
C LYS A 212 -18.24 -1.96 5.18
N LEU A 213 -16.93 -1.74 5.02
CA LEU A 213 -16.22 -0.54 5.51
C LEU A 213 -16.41 0.68 4.60
N GLY A 214 -17.16 0.56 3.51
CA GLY A 214 -17.40 1.63 2.55
C GLY A 214 -16.23 1.92 1.62
N ILE A 215 -15.27 0.98 1.50
CA ILE A 215 -14.17 1.06 0.54
C ILE A 215 -14.59 0.25 -0.69
N THR A 216 -14.77 0.91 -1.82
CA THR A 216 -15.28 0.28 -3.06
C THR A 216 -14.21 0.10 -4.14
N ALA A 217 -13.05 0.72 -3.97
CA ALA A 217 -11.89 0.64 -4.85
C ALA A 217 -10.74 -0.16 -4.20
N GLY A 218 -9.71 -0.43 -4.97
CA GLY A 218 -8.48 -1.13 -4.58
C GLY A 218 -8.10 -2.30 -5.50
N GLY A 219 -8.89 -2.62 -6.52
CA GLY A 219 -8.68 -3.82 -7.34
C GLY A 219 -8.79 -5.12 -6.52
N ILE A 220 -8.43 -6.24 -7.14
CA ILE A 220 -8.40 -7.57 -6.51
C ILE A 220 -7.01 -8.17 -6.78
N PRO A 221 -6.24 -8.50 -5.73
CA PRO A 221 -4.98 -9.22 -5.85
C PRO A 221 -5.09 -10.55 -6.62
N PRO A 222 -4.06 -10.98 -7.37
CA PRO A 222 -3.95 -12.37 -7.78
C PRO A 222 -4.06 -13.32 -6.57
N CYS A 223 -4.65 -14.49 -6.79
CA CYS A 223 -4.95 -15.43 -5.73
C CYS A 223 -4.57 -16.86 -6.11
N ASN A 224 -4.24 -17.66 -5.09
CA ASN A 224 -4.10 -19.10 -5.22
C ASN A 224 -5.44 -19.79 -4.95
N ILE A 225 -5.72 -20.90 -5.64
CA ILE A 225 -6.97 -21.65 -5.43
C ILE A 225 -6.96 -22.30 -4.04
N GLU A 226 -5.85 -22.89 -3.65
CA GLU A 226 -5.72 -23.62 -2.38
C GLU A 226 -5.13 -22.74 -1.27
N ALA A 227 -5.70 -22.85 -0.08
CA ALA A 227 -5.19 -22.14 1.09
C ALA A 227 -3.97 -22.84 1.68
N THR A 228 -2.93 -22.07 1.98
CA THR A 228 -1.64 -22.57 2.49
C THR A 228 -1.44 -22.33 4.00
N ASN A 229 -2.40 -21.67 4.64
CA ASN A 229 -2.30 -21.09 5.99
C ASN A 229 -3.38 -21.59 6.97
N LEU A 230 -4.04 -22.71 6.68
CA LEU A 230 -5.12 -23.27 7.53
C LEU A 230 -4.64 -24.20 8.65
N LYS A 231 -3.35 -24.54 8.67
CA LYS A 231 -2.75 -25.40 9.70
C LYS A 231 -1.85 -24.58 10.59
N ASP A 232 -1.96 -24.78 11.90
CA ASP A 232 -1.07 -24.16 12.86
C ASP A 232 0.38 -24.62 12.64
N VAL A 233 1.31 -23.66 12.67
CA VAL A 233 2.75 -23.94 12.70
C VAL A 233 3.19 -23.92 14.16
N VAL A 234 3.18 -25.09 14.81
CA VAL A 234 3.60 -25.25 16.20
C VAL A 234 5.10 -25.55 16.32
N THR A 235 5.69 -25.20 17.48
CA THR A 235 7.11 -25.44 17.76
C THR A 235 7.49 -26.94 17.72
N SER A 236 8.78 -27.20 17.56
CA SER A 236 9.43 -28.46 17.19
C SER A 236 9.15 -29.73 18.03
N GLU A 237 8.36 -29.67 19.11
CA GLU A 237 8.00 -30.88 19.87
C GLU A 237 7.22 -31.90 19.02
N ASN A 238 6.37 -31.42 18.10
CA ASN A 238 5.63 -32.31 17.20
C ASN A 238 6.51 -32.85 16.07
N ILE A 239 7.47 -32.07 15.57
CA ILE A 239 8.44 -32.53 14.56
C ILE A 239 9.30 -33.65 15.14
N GLN A 240 9.71 -33.53 16.40
CA GLN A 240 10.53 -34.56 17.06
C GLN A 240 9.72 -35.83 17.31
N LYS A 241 8.45 -35.72 17.73
CA LYS A 241 7.55 -36.88 17.89
C LYS A 241 7.25 -37.58 16.56
N ASP A 242 6.93 -36.83 15.51
CA ASP A 242 6.65 -37.41 14.18
C ASP A 242 7.88 -38.07 13.57
N MET A 243 9.06 -37.48 13.75
CA MET A 243 10.31 -38.07 13.26
C MET A 243 10.68 -39.35 14.03
N ILE A 244 10.47 -39.37 15.35
CA ILE A 244 10.63 -40.58 16.18
C ILE A 244 9.65 -41.65 15.72
N GLN A 245 8.38 -41.31 15.48
CA GLN A 245 7.37 -42.26 15.04
C GLN A 245 7.73 -42.86 13.67
N GLN A 246 8.14 -42.03 12.70
CA GLN A 246 8.56 -42.51 11.38
C GLN A 246 9.78 -43.43 11.44
N ILE A 247 10.78 -43.12 12.28
CA ILE A 247 11.94 -44.00 12.47
C ILE A 247 11.50 -45.31 13.10
N THR A 248 10.64 -45.25 14.13
CA THR A 248 10.13 -46.42 14.85
C THR A 248 9.37 -47.34 13.91
N ASP A 249 8.47 -46.81 13.09
CA ASP A 249 7.68 -47.58 12.13
C ASP A 249 8.57 -48.24 11.07
N LYS A 250 9.57 -47.50 10.56
CA LYS A 250 10.50 -48.00 9.56
C LYS A 250 11.37 -49.14 10.10
N VAL A 251 11.92 -48.98 11.31
CA VAL A 251 12.74 -50.01 11.97
C VAL A 251 11.88 -51.22 12.31
N THR A 252 10.67 -51.00 12.84
CA THR A 252 9.73 -52.08 13.16
C THR A 252 9.39 -52.89 11.92
N LYS A 253 9.10 -52.22 10.80
CA LYS A 253 8.84 -52.89 9.53
C LYS A 253 10.05 -53.70 9.04
N GLN A 254 11.25 -53.12 9.08
CA GLN A 254 12.47 -53.84 8.68
C GLN A 254 12.72 -55.08 9.54
N ILE A 255 12.49 -54.98 10.86
CA ILE A 255 12.63 -56.14 11.77
C ILE A 255 11.58 -57.21 11.45
N LEU A 256 10.32 -56.81 11.23
CA LEU A 256 9.25 -57.75 10.87
C LEU A 256 9.54 -58.45 9.54
N ASP A 257 10.04 -57.73 8.54
CA ASP A 257 10.42 -58.29 7.25
C ASP A 257 11.56 -59.32 7.38
N ILE A 258 12.56 -59.05 8.24
CA ILE A 258 13.66 -60.00 8.55
C ILE A 258 13.11 -61.25 9.25
N LEU A 259 12.28 -61.07 10.28
CA LEU A 259 11.71 -62.17 11.05
C LEU A 259 10.76 -63.04 10.23
N GLN A 260 10.03 -62.46 9.26
CA GLN A 260 9.18 -63.21 8.33
C GLN A 260 9.99 -63.89 7.22
N GLY A 261 11.10 -63.28 6.77
CA GLY A 261 12.03 -63.88 5.81
C GLY A 261 12.73 -65.13 6.37
N ASP A 262 13.13 -65.10 7.64
CA ASP A 262 13.75 -66.26 8.31
C ASP A 262 12.77 -67.40 8.60
N ALA A 263 11.47 -67.12 8.69
CA ALA A 263 10.42 -68.13 8.88
C ALA A 263 10.09 -68.92 7.59
N LEU A 264 10.48 -68.42 6.42
CA LEU A 264 10.26 -69.06 5.11
C LEU A 264 11.49 -69.86 4.61
N CYS A 265 12.59 -69.88 5.37
CA CYS A 265 13.83 -70.60 5.05
C CYS A 265 14.06 -71.88 5.88
N LYS A 266 13.01 -72.41 6.51
CA LYS A 266 12.99 -73.74 7.16
C LYS A 266 11.88 -74.60 6.56
#